data_AF-A0A2P5WP76-F1
#
_entry.id   AF-A0A2P5WP76-F1
#
_cell.length_a   1.000
_cell.length_b   1.000
_cell.length_c   1.000
_cell.angle_alpha   90.00
_cell.angle_beta   90.00
_cell.angle_gamma   90.00
#
_symmetry.space_group_name_H-M   'P 1'
#
loop_
_entity.id
_entity.type
_entity.pdbx_description
1 polymer ?
#
loop_
_entity_poly.entity_id
_entity_poly.type
_entity_poly.pdbx_seq_one_letter_code
_entity_poly.pdbx_strand_id
1 'polypeptide(L)'
;MDNCIVGVEGTDVNGIICRNPVNVEHDDTMSRSFLNRLPAVNVRCNACNKYIGEKFVGLTPPCPRVMEGSYLLHTDRMLYWNGTQLRYAPGAYDDRTP
;
A
#
# COMPACT_ATOMS: atom_id res chain seq x y z
N MET A 1 -5.45 12.16 15.46
CA MET A 1 -4.64 11.94 14.25
C MET A 1 -4.45 10.44 14.19
N ASP A 2 -5.44 9.74 13.67
CA ASP A 2 -5.48 8.28 13.72
C ASP A 2 -5.21 7.77 12.31
N ASN A 3 -3.95 7.49 12.05
CA ASN A 3 -3.57 6.61 10.96
C ASN A 3 -4.09 5.22 11.34
N CYS A 4 -5.38 4.94 11.06
CA CYS A 4 -5.95 3.61 11.23
C CYS A 4 -5.24 2.65 10.29
N ILE A 5 -4.20 2.00 10.81
CA ILE A 5 -3.56 0.85 10.19
C ILE A 5 -4.53 -0.31 10.37
N VAL A 6 -5.33 -0.59 9.34
CA VAL A 6 -6.09 -1.84 9.28
C VAL A 6 -5.24 -2.79 8.45
N GLY A 7 -4.71 -3.84 9.09
CA GLY A 7 -4.10 -4.95 8.36
C GLY A 7 -5.19 -5.66 7.57
N VAL A 8 -5.05 -5.74 6.25
CA VAL A 8 -5.94 -6.55 5.42
C VAL A 8 -5.26 -7.88 5.23
N GLU A 9 -5.70 -8.89 5.97
CA GLU A 9 -5.28 -10.27 5.75
C GLU A 9 -6.19 -10.90 4.68
N GLY A 10 -5.57 -11.27 3.57
CA GLY A 10 -6.15 -12.10 2.52
C GLY A 10 -5.00 -12.89 1.90
N THR A 11 -5.28 -14.09 1.37
CA THR A 11 -4.27 -15.05 0.89
C THR A 11 -3.28 -14.50 -0.14
N ASP A 12 -3.56 -13.34 -0.74
CA ASP A 12 -2.72 -12.71 -1.78
C ASP A 12 -2.35 -11.24 -1.50
N VAL A 13 -2.57 -10.71 -0.28
CA VAL A 13 -2.35 -9.27 0.00
C VAL A 13 -1.58 -9.06 1.31
N ASN A 14 -0.24 -9.09 1.22
CA ASN A 14 0.66 -8.70 2.30
C ASN A 14 0.90 -7.18 2.28
N GLY A 15 -0.02 -6.41 2.87
CA GLY A 15 0.11 -4.96 2.87
C GLY A 15 -0.59 -4.25 4.02
N ILE A 16 -0.18 -3.00 4.23
CA ILE A 16 -0.72 -2.09 5.26
C ILE A 16 -1.59 -1.05 4.57
N ILE A 17 -2.82 -0.85 5.06
CA ILE A 17 -3.68 0.24 4.60
C ILE A 17 -3.36 1.55 5.34
N CYS A 18 -3.12 2.62 4.57
CA CYS A 18 -2.82 3.97 5.05
C CYS A 18 -3.66 5.02 4.30
N ARG A 19 -4.02 6.13 4.95
CA ARG A 19 -4.79 7.21 4.31
C ARG A 19 -3.97 8.37 3.78
N ASN A 20 -2.80 8.65 4.37
CA ASN A 20 -1.96 9.79 4.01
C ASN A 20 -0.45 9.45 4.10
N PRO A 21 0.05 8.52 3.27
CA PRO A 21 1.49 8.28 3.22
C PRO A 21 2.23 9.52 2.68
N VAL A 22 3.43 9.73 3.20
CA VAL A 22 4.35 10.79 2.75
C VAL A 22 5.43 10.21 1.85
N ASN A 23 6.04 11.05 1.01
CA ASN A 23 7.14 10.67 0.12
C ASN A 23 6.79 9.58 -0.91
N VAL A 24 5.52 9.57 -1.36
CA VAL A 24 5.04 8.68 -2.41
C VAL A 24 4.37 9.49 -3.51
N GLU A 25 4.41 8.94 -4.72
CA GLU A 25 3.68 9.40 -5.90
C GLU A 25 2.82 8.25 -6.41
N HIS A 26 1.75 8.56 -7.14
CA HIS A 26 0.89 7.55 -7.74
C HIS A 26 0.70 7.82 -9.22
N ASP A 27 0.52 6.76 -10.00
CA ASP A 27 0.23 6.88 -11.42
C ASP A 27 -1.06 7.69 -11.65
N ASP A 28 -1.12 8.33 -12.81
CA ASP A 28 -2.34 8.94 -13.30
C ASP A 28 -3.43 7.89 -13.51
N THR A 29 -4.68 8.35 -13.50
CA THR A 29 -5.89 7.52 -13.60
C THR A 29 -5.94 6.62 -14.86
N MET A 30 -5.09 6.88 -15.86
CA MET A 30 -4.97 6.08 -17.08
C MET A 30 -4.30 4.70 -16.83
N SER A 31 -3.52 4.53 -15.77
CA SER A 31 -2.79 3.29 -15.46
C SER A 31 -3.53 2.37 -14.48
N ARG A 32 -4.87 2.41 -14.49
CA ARG A 32 -5.72 1.62 -13.58
C ARG A 32 -5.40 0.12 -13.68
N SER A 33 -4.99 -0.46 -12.56
CA SER A 33 -4.95 -1.89 -12.31
C SER A 33 -6.14 -2.28 -11.41
N PHE A 34 -6.33 -3.58 -11.18
CA PHE A 34 -7.33 -4.07 -10.24
C PHE A 34 -6.66 -4.86 -9.13
N LEU A 35 -6.88 -4.43 -7.89
CA LEU A 35 -6.47 -5.16 -6.70
C LEU A 35 -7.73 -5.64 -5.98
N ASN A 36 -7.88 -6.95 -5.81
CA ASN A 36 -9.10 -7.56 -5.26
C ASN A 36 -10.40 -7.11 -5.96
N ARG A 37 -10.37 -7.01 -7.29
CA ARG A 37 -11.48 -6.52 -8.14
C ARG A 37 -11.87 -5.05 -7.89
N LEU A 38 -11.05 -4.31 -7.15
CA LEU A 38 -11.23 -2.88 -6.93
C LEU A 38 -10.27 -2.10 -7.82
N PRO A 39 -10.74 -1.02 -8.46
CA PRO A 39 -9.87 -0.14 -9.25
C PRO A 39 -8.79 0.49 -8.36
N ALA A 40 -7.54 0.37 -8.80
CA ALA A 40 -6.38 0.92 -8.11
C ALA A 40 -5.34 1.46 -9.11
N VAL A 41 -4.42 2.29 -8.64
CA VAL A 41 -3.27 2.78 -9.40
C VAL A 41 -1.98 2.48 -8.64
N ASN A 42 -0.88 2.30 -9.35
CA ASN A 42 0.40 2.02 -8.71
C ASN A 42 0.88 3.21 -7.89
N VAL A 43 1.57 2.92 -6.80
CA VAL A 43 2.22 3.87 -5.91
C VAL A 43 3.72 3.61 -5.93
N ARG A 44 4.51 4.67 -6.11
CA ARG A 44 5.97 4.65 -6.17
C ARG A 44 6.57 5.53 -5.07
N CYS A 45 7.76 5.16 -4.62
CA CYS A 45 8.55 5.97 -3.71
C CYS A 45 9.20 7.14 -4.46
N ASN A 46 9.05 8.38 -4.00
CA ASN A 46 9.62 9.56 -4.67
C ASN A 46 11.16 9.55 -4.72
N ALA A 47 11.81 8.92 -3.73
CA ALA A 47 13.27 8.92 -3.63
C ALA A 47 13.94 7.94 -4.61
N CYS A 48 13.30 6.81 -4.90
CA CYS A 48 13.92 5.74 -5.70
C CYS A 48 13.07 5.27 -6.89
N ASN A 49 11.89 5.86 -7.09
CA ASN A 49 10.91 5.54 -8.13
C ASN A 49 10.51 4.06 -8.20
N LYS A 50 10.74 3.28 -7.13
CA LYS A 50 10.34 1.87 -7.07
C LYS A 50 8.87 1.76 -6.71
N TYR A 51 8.22 0.76 -7.29
CA TYR A 51 6.89 0.31 -6.91
C TYR A 51 6.86 -0.16 -5.44
N ILE A 52 5.89 0.33 -4.67
CA ILE A 52 5.72 0.01 -3.24
C ILE A 52 4.29 -0.33 -2.84
N GLY A 53 3.32 -0.29 -3.78
CA GLY A 53 1.93 -0.68 -3.53
C GLY A 53 0.96 0.05 -4.45
N GLU A 54 -0.29 0.19 -4.00
CA GLU A 54 -1.41 0.69 -4.80
C GLU A 54 -2.26 1.71 -4.02
N LYS A 55 -2.96 2.57 -4.76
CA LYS A 55 -3.99 3.47 -4.24
C LYS A 55 -5.33 3.13 -4.85
N PHE A 56 -6.34 2.88 -4.03
CA PHE A 56 -7.70 2.60 -4.51
C PHE A 56 -8.36 3.88 -5.04
N VAL A 57 -8.92 3.82 -6.26
CA VAL A 57 -9.50 4.98 -6.95
C VAL A 57 -10.95 4.72 -7.35
N GLY A 58 -11.89 5.61 -7.02
CA GLY A 58 -13.25 5.60 -7.55
C GLY A 58 -14.00 4.29 -7.31
N LEU A 59 -14.38 4.03 -6.06
CA LEU A 59 -15.09 2.81 -5.68
C LEU A 59 -16.59 2.96 -5.96
N THR A 60 -17.10 2.23 -6.95
CA THR A 60 -18.54 2.12 -7.18
C THR A 60 -19.19 1.22 -6.11
N PRO A 61 -20.37 1.58 -5.57
CA PRO A 61 -21.12 0.72 -4.63
C PRO A 61 -21.31 -0.70 -5.20
N PRO A 62 -21.27 -1.76 -4.36
CA PRO A 62 -21.45 -1.76 -2.90
C PRO A 62 -20.14 -1.73 -2.09
N CYS A 63 -19.01 -1.38 -2.72
CA CYS A 63 -17.71 -1.41 -2.05
C CYS A 63 -17.69 -0.41 -0.86
N PRO A 64 -17.14 -0.79 0.31
CA PRO A 64 -17.07 0.10 1.45
C PRO A 64 -16.24 1.34 1.09
N ARG A 65 -16.88 2.54 1.16
CA ARG A 65 -16.26 3.86 0.93
C ARG A 65 -14.98 4.09 1.74
N VAL A 66 -14.78 3.28 2.80
CA VAL A 66 -13.62 3.28 3.69
C VAL A 66 -12.30 3.08 2.93
N MET A 67 -12.32 2.41 1.77
CA MET A 67 -11.13 2.09 0.98
C MET A 67 -10.79 3.16 -0.07
N GLU A 68 -11.73 4.03 -0.46
CA GLU A 68 -11.47 5.02 -1.51
C GLU A 68 -10.39 6.02 -1.06
N GLY A 69 -9.40 6.26 -1.92
CA GLY A 69 -8.27 7.13 -1.62
C GLY A 69 -7.26 6.54 -0.63
N SER A 70 -7.52 5.34 -0.09
CA SER A 70 -6.57 4.65 0.78
C SER A 70 -5.49 3.97 -0.06
N TYR A 71 -4.32 3.84 0.55
CA TYR A 71 -3.12 3.24 -0.01
C TYR A 71 -2.93 1.88 0.62
N LEU A 72 -2.76 0.83 -0.18
CA LEU A 72 -2.19 -0.42 0.26
C LEU A 72 -0.69 -0.36 0.00
N LEU A 73 0.11 -0.51 1.05
CA LEU A 73 1.57 -0.51 0.96
C LEU A 73 2.13 -1.89 1.28
N HIS A 74 2.93 -2.41 0.36
CA HIS A 74 3.44 -3.78 0.40
C HIS A 74 4.54 -3.94 1.45
N THR A 75 4.38 -4.88 2.38
CA THR A 75 5.31 -5.05 3.51
C THR A 75 6.66 -5.61 3.10
N ASP A 76 6.75 -6.38 2.00
CA ASP A 76 8.00 -6.86 1.39
C ASP A 76 8.80 -5.75 0.68
N ARG A 77 8.15 -4.61 0.42
CA ARG A 77 8.76 -3.46 -0.28
C ARG A 77 9.14 -2.32 0.64
N MET A 78 8.80 -2.40 1.92
CA MET A 78 8.97 -1.30 2.87
C MET A 78 9.65 -1.73 4.16
N LEU A 79 10.33 -0.77 4.78
CA LEU A 79 10.80 -0.88 6.15
C LEU A 79 9.88 -0.08 7.07
N TYR A 80 9.53 -0.68 8.19
CA TYR A 80 8.80 -0.06 9.28
C TYR A 80 9.76 0.70 10.21
N TRP A 81 9.42 1.94 10.54
CA TRP A 81 10.13 2.71 11.56
C TRP A 81 9.48 2.51 12.92
N ASN A 82 10.21 1.95 13.90
CA ASN A 82 9.68 1.69 15.24
C ASN A 82 9.92 2.84 16.25
N GLY A 83 10.40 4.00 15.79
CA GLY A 83 10.82 5.11 16.65
C GLY A 83 12.33 5.21 16.88
N THR A 84 13.09 4.13 16.68
CA THR A 84 14.55 4.11 16.90
C THR A 84 15.35 3.54 15.73
N GLN A 85 14.79 2.56 15.01
CA GLN A 85 15.44 1.91 13.89
C GLN A 85 14.43 1.50 12.80
N LEU A 86 14.92 1.40 11.58
CA LEU A 86 14.19 0.76 10.49
C LEU A 86 14.21 -0.77 10.70
N ARG A 87 13.06 -1.41 10.55
CA ARG A 87 12.86 -2.86 10.67
C ARG A 87 12.02 -3.36 9.50
N TYR A 88 12.13 -4.64 9.18
CA TYR A 88 11.12 -5.26 8.31
C TYR A 88 9.75 -5.25 9.00
N ALA A 89 8.69 -5.04 8.22
CA ALA A 89 7.33 -5.12 8.75
C ALA A 89 7.00 -6.57 9.14
N PRO A 90 6.17 -6.80 10.18
CA PRO A 90 5.69 -8.14 10.52
C PRO A 90 5.03 -8.79 9.29
N GLY A 91 5.46 -10.00 8.93
CA GLY A 91 4.96 -10.72 7.75
C GLY A 91 5.66 -10.40 6.42
N ALA A 92 6.64 -9.50 6.40
CA ALA A 92 7.53 -9.33 5.25
C ALA A 92 8.46 -10.55 5.15
N TYR A 93 8.24 -11.40 4.15
CA TYR A 93 9.18 -12.48 3.82
C TYR A 93 10.36 -11.86 3.05
N ASP A 94 11.57 -12.01 3.59
CA ASP A 94 12.79 -11.65 2.87
C ASP A 94 13.11 -12.75 1.86
N ASP A 95 12.58 -12.60 0.63
CA ASP A 95 12.84 -13.53 -0.48
C ASP A 95 14.15 -13.18 -1.22
N ARG A 96 14.99 -12.32 -0.64
CA ARG A 96 16.34 -12.08 -1.15
C ARG A 96 17.26 -13.14 -0.58
N THR A 97 17.59 -14.14 -1.39
CA THR A 97 18.73 -15.03 -1.14
C THR A 97 20.01 -14.20 -0.94
N PRO A 98 20.91 -14.63 -0.02
CA PRO A 98 22.15 -13.93 0.29
C PRO A 98 23.09 -13.75 -0.91
#